data_AF-A0A8D9FI36-F1
#
_entry.id   AF-A0A8D9FI36-F1
#
_cell.length_a   1.000
_cell.length_b   1.000
_cell.length_c   1.000
_cell.angle_alpha   90.00
_cell.angle_beta   90.00
_cell.angle_gamma   90.00
#
_symmetry.space_group_name_H-M   'P 1'
#
loop_
_entity.id
_entity.type
_entity.pdbx_description
1 polymer ?
#
loop_
_entity_poly.entity_id
_entity_poly.type
_entity_poly.pdbx_seq_one_letter_code
_entity_poly.pdbx_strand_id
1 'polypeptide(L)'
;MYLCYVYYVQVFVFVSTAYSNGYRADVKEKVYPSTMSPNHAISLCESMSEEKLAKILPSLIEGWPNTYTYSKSLTENLLLDYKDRVPIAIVRPSQVTSLAYEPTP
;
A
#
# COMPACT_ATOMS: atom_id res chain seq x y z
N MET A 1 -15.84 35.79 -20.60
CA MET A 1 -14.58 35.03 -20.68
C MET A 1 -14.52 34.15 -19.44
N TYR A 2 -15.03 32.91 -19.53
CA TYR A 2 -15.11 31.99 -18.40
C TYR A 2 -13.72 31.39 -18.16
N LEU A 3 -13.06 31.77 -17.05
CA LEU A 3 -11.83 31.12 -16.61
C LEU A 3 -12.20 29.72 -16.09
N CYS A 4 -11.81 28.69 -16.83
CA CYS A 4 -11.89 27.30 -16.40
C CYS A 4 -10.91 27.11 -15.22
N TYR A 5 -11.42 26.88 -14.01
CA TYR A 5 -10.60 26.50 -12.86
C TYR A 5 -10.10 25.08 -13.09
N VAL A 6 -8.86 24.94 -13.58
CA VAL A 6 -8.17 23.65 -13.60
C VAL A 6 -7.79 23.33 -12.16
N TYR A 7 -8.52 22.41 -11.52
CA TYR A 7 -8.18 21.91 -10.19
C TYR A 7 -6.90 21.06 -10.27
N TYR A 8 -5.77 21.64 -9.87
CA TYR A 8 -4.53 20.88 -9.69
C TYR A 8 -4.61 20.06 -8.39
N VAL A 9 -4.24 18.79 -8.46
CA VAL A 9 -4.12 17.93 -7.26
C VAL A 9 -2.98 18.47 -6.39
N GLN A 10 -3.30 18.92 -5.19
CA GLN A 10 -2.30 19.45 -4.25
C GLN A 10 -1.40 18.34 -3.70
N VAL A 11 -1.99 17.19 -3.32
CA VAL A 11 -1.25 16.02 -2.85
C VAL A 11 -2.11 14.77 -2.99
N PHE A 12 -1.50 13.67 -3.39
CA PHE A 12 -2.06 12.33 -3.30
C PHE A 12 -1.62 11.70 -1.98
N VAL A 13 -2.55 11.51 -1.04
CA VAL A 13 -2.26 10.89 0.26
C VAL A 13 -2.62 9.42 0.19
N PHE A 14 -1.60 8.57 0.24
CA PHE A 14 -1.78 7.13 0.40
C PHE A 14 -1.74 6.74 1.87
N VAL A 15 -2.86 6.24 2.39
CA VAL A 15 -2.92 5.66 3.73
C VAL A 15 -2.47 4.20 3.65
N SER A 16 -1.25 3.94 4.09
CA SER A 16 -0.65 2.61 4.22
C SER A 16 -0.94 2.04 5.62
N THR A 17 0.03 1.35 6.22
CA THR A 17 -0.04 0.81 7.57
C THR A 17 1.36 0.65 8.15
N ALA A 18 1.52 0.79 9.46
CA ALA A 18 2.77 0.54 10.17
C ALA A 18 3.29 -0.89 9.98
N TYR A 19 2.40 -1.82 9.62
CA TYR A 19 2.72 -3.23 9.37
C TYR A 19 3.15 -3.52 7.92
N SER A 20 3.27 -2.52 7.04
CA SER A 20 3.68 -2.74 5.63
C SER A 20 5.06 -3.39 5.52
N ASN A 21 5.91 -3.19 6.53
CA ASN A 21 7.23 -3.79 6.67
C ASN A 21 7.35 -4.65 7.95
N GLY A 22 6.24 -5.21 8.44
CA GLY A 22 6.15 -5.89 9.74
C GLY A 22 7.01 -7.15 9.89
N TYR A 23 7.56 -7.68 8.80
CA TYR A 23 8.55 -8.77 8.83
C TYR A 23 9.94 -8.34 9.30
N ARG A 24 10.17 -7.02 9.43
CA ARG A 24 11.43 -6.45 9.91
C ARG A 24 11.33 -6.09 11.38
N ALA A 25 12.39 -6.39 12.14
CA ALA A 25 12.50 -5.99 13.54
C ALA A 25 12.74 -4.48 13.73
N ASP A 26 13.40 -3.82 12.78
CA ASP A 26 13.65 -2.38 12.79
C ASP A 26 13.17 -1.75 11.48
N VAL A 27 12.21 -0.82 11.60
CA VAL A 27 11.56 -0.14 10.47
C VAL A 27 11.88 1.36 10.57
N LYS A 28 12.48 1.90 9.51
CA LYS A 28 12.78 3.33 9.34
C LYS A 28 11.73 3.98 8.44
N GLU A 29 11.62 5.30 8.53
CA GLU A 29 10.75 6.11 7.67
C GLU A 29 11.30 6.20 6.24
N LYS A 30 11.15 5.11 5.49
CA LYS A 30 11.51 4.99 4.08
C LYS A 30 10.67 3.92 3.41
N VAL A 31 10.50 4.04 2.10
CA VAL A 31 9.95 2.94 1.31
C VAL A 31 11.05 1.90 1.12
N TYR A 32 10.75 0.65 1.47
CA TYR A 32 11.66 -0.46 1.27
C TYR A 32 11.37 -1.14 -0.06
N PRO A 33 12.40 -1.50 -0.85
CA PRO A 33 12.21 -2.26 -2.08
C PRO A 33 11.43 -3.55 -1.83
N SER A 34 10.38 -3.77 -2.62
CA SER A 34 9.63 -5.02 -2.63
C SER A 34 10.40 -6.12 -3.39
N THR A 35 10.14 -7.37 -3.03
CA THR A 35 10.72 -8.56 -3.69
C THR A 35 10.18 -8.77 -5.10
N MET A 36 8.95 -8.32 -5.36
CA MET A 36 8.28 -8.34 -6.64
C MET A 36 7.92 -6.91 -7.06
N SER A 37 8.03 -6.59 -8.36
CA SER A 37 7.55 -5.29 -8.84
C SER A 37 6.01 -5.21 -8.73
N PRO A 38 5.45 -4.05 -8.38
CA PRO A 38 4.00 -3.91 -8.23
C PRO A 38 3.23 -4.24 -9.51
N ASN A 39 3.74 -3.84 -10.68
CA ASN A 39 3.14 -4.15 -11.97
C ASN A 39 3.11 -5.66 -12.24
N HIS A 40 4.18 -6.39 -11.88
CA HIS A 40 4.18 -7.84 -12.02
C HIS A 40 3.17 -8.50 -11.08
N ALA A 41 3.04 -8.02 -9.85
CA ALA A 41 2.03 -8.52 -8.92
C ALA A 41 0.59 -8.31 -9.46
N ILE A 42 0.33 -7.15 -10.07
CA ILE A 42 -0.95 -6.86 -10.74
C ILE A 42 -1.19 -7.85 -11.89
N SER A 43 -0.23 -7.99 -12.81
CA SER A 43 -0.36 -8.91 -13.94
C SER A 43 -0.52 -10.37 -13.51
N LEU A 44 0.13 -10.79 -12.43
CA LEU A 44 -0.01 -12.12 -11.85
C LEU A 44 -1.45 -12.36 -11.37
N CYS A 45 -2.02 -11.40 -10.62
CA CYS A 45 -3.39 -11.46 -10.13
C CYS A 45 -4.43 -11.42 -11.26
N GLU A 46 -4.17 -10.68 -12.34
CA GLU A 46 -5.09 -10.54 -13.49
C GLU A 46 -5.04 -11.74 -14.45
N SER A 47 -3.91 -12.44 -14.54
CA SER A 47 -3.70 -13.52 -15.51
C SER A 47 -3.96 -14.92 -14.97
N MET A 48 -3.97 -15.10 -13.64
CA MET A 48 -4.13 -16.41 -13.00
C MET A 48 -5.56 -16.63 -12.50
N SER A 49 -6.02 -17.89 -12.54
CA SER A 49 -7.24 -18.26 -11.84
C SER A 49 -7.06 -18.19 -10.33
N GLU A 50 -8.14 -17.90 -9.60
CA GLU A 50 -8.13 -17.81 -8.13
C GLU A 50 -7.53 -19.06 -7.47
N GLU A 51 -7.83 -20.26 -7.98
CA GLU A 51 -7.29 -21.52 -7.48
C GLU A 51 -5.75 -21.60 -7.59
N LYS A 52 -5.18 -21.12 -8.70
CA LYS A 52 -3.73 -21.12 -8.90
C LYS A 52 -3.10 -20.04 -8.04
N LEU A 53 -3.73 -18.86 -7.95
CA LEU A 53 -3.26 -17.77 -7.11
C LEU A 53 -3.23 -18.18 -5.63
N ALA A 54 -4.29 -18.85 -5.14
CA ALA A 54 -4.36 -19.36 -3.78
C ALA A 54 -3.23 -20.36 -3.45
N LYS A 55 -2.80 -21.17 -4.41
CA LYS A 55 -1.67 -22.10 -4.23
C LYS A 55 -0.32 -21.40 -4.07
N ILE A 56 -0.10 -20.29 -4.78
CA ILE A 56 1.16 -19.54 -4.72
C ILE A 56 1.17 -18.44 -3.66
N LEU A 57 -0.01 -18.05 -3.17
CA LEU A 57 -0.19 -16.97 -2.21
C LEU A 57 0.71 -17.08 -0.97
N PRO A 58 0.86 -18.26 -0.32
CA PRO A 58 1.70 -18.38 0.88
C PRO A 58 3.16 -17.97 0.63
N SER A 59 3.70 -18.30 -0.54
CA SER A 59 5.05 -17.91 -0.95
C SER A 59 5.12 -16.43 -1.35
N LEU A 60 4.06 -15.90 -1.97
CA LEU A 60 4.00 -14.52 -2.41
C LEU A 60 4.01 -13.53 -1.22
N ILE A 61 3.31 -13.88 -0.13
CA ILE A 61 3.22 -13.04 1.06
C ILE A 61 4.20 -13.46 2.16
N GLU A 62 5.20 -14.27 1.85
CA GLU A 62 6.16 -14.77 2.84
C GLU A 62 6.81 -13.61 3.63
N GLY A 63 6.70 -13.68 4.96
CA GLY A 63 7.11 -12.61 5.88
C GLY A 63 5.99 -11.65 6.26
N TRP A 64 4.99 -11.42 5.41
CA TRP A 64 3.84 -10.58 5.74
C TRP A 64 2.76 -11.38 6.47
N PRO A 65 2.12 -10.80 7.51
CA PRO A 65 1.08 -11.50 8.27
C PRO A 65 -0.19 -11.77 7.45
N ASN A 66 -0.43 -11.01 6.39
CA ASN A 66 -1.59 -11.17 5.51
C ASN A 66 -1.41 -10.41 4.19
N THR A 67 -2.31 -10.71 3.24
CA THR A 67 -2.36 -10.07 1.92
C THR A 67 -2.57 -8.56 1.96
N TYR A 68 -3.23 -8.04 3.00
CA TYR A 68 -3.44 -6.61 3.20
C TYR A 68 -2.11 -5.89 3.46
N THR A 69 -1.30 -6.36 4.40
CA THR A 69 0.01 -5.75 4.69
C THR A 69 0.97 -5.85 3.50
N TYR A 70 0.91 -6.96 2.77
CA TYR A 70 1.68 -7.16 1.55
C TYR A 70 1.27 -6.17 0.44
N SER A 71 -0.03 -6.01 0.18
CA SER A 71 -0.52 -5.09 -0.86
C SER A 71 -0.23 -3.62 -0.53
N LYS A 72 -0.29 -3.23 0.76
CA LYS A 72 0.18 -1.91 1.22
C LYS A 72 1.66 -1.70 0.91
N SER A 73 2.52 -2.68 1.20
CA SER A 73 3.95 -2.63 0.86
C SER A 73 4.20 -2.48 -0.64
N LEU A 74 3.49 -3.24 -1.48
CA LEU A 74 3.59 -3.13 -2.93
C LEU A 74 3.14 -1.76 -3.43
N THR A 75 2.06 -1.21 -2.87
CA THR A 75 1.57 0.11 -3.27
C THR A 75 2.55 1.22 -2.88
N GLU A 76 3.19 1.15 -1.71
CA GLU A 76 4.27 2.09 -1.37
C GLU A 76 5.40 2.10 -2.40
N ASN A 77 5.76 0.93 -2.93
CA ASN A 77 6.74 0.81 -4.00
C ASN A 77 6.23 1.38 -5.33
N LEU A 78 4.97 1.12 -5.68
CA LEU A 78 4.35 1.64 -6.91
C LEU A 78 4.39 3.18 -6.92
N LEU A 79 4.13 3.82 -5.79
CA LEU A 79 4.11 5.27 -5.69
C LEU A 79 5.48 5.92 -5.98
N LEU A 80 6.59 5.19 -5.82
CA LEU A 80 7.91 5.69 -6.19
C LEU A 80 8.02 5.94 -7.70
N ASP A 81 7.29 5.19 -8.52
CA ASP A 81 7.24 5.38 -9.99
C ASP A 81 6.43 6.62 -10.39
N TYR A 82 5.58 7.13 -9.48
CA TYR A 82 4.69 8.27 -9.72
C TYR A 82 5.09 9.55 -8.97
N LYS A 83 6.11 9.50 -8.11
CA LYS A 83 6.54 10.63 -7.28
C LYS A 83 6.90 11.90 -8.08
N ASP A 84 7.33 11.74 -9.32
CA ASP A 84 7.72 12.85 -10.21
C ASP A 84 6.54 13.37 -11.05
N ARG A 85 5.36 12.72 -10.96
CA ARG A 85 4.15 13.08 -11.72
C ARG A 85 3.11 13.81 -10.87
N VAL A 86 3.06 13.52 -9.57
CA VAL A 86 2.13 14.13 -8.62
C VAL A 86 2.79 14.19 -7.24
N PRO A 87 2.54 15.24 -6.42
CA PRO A 87 3.01 15.24 -5.04
C PRO A 87 2.35 14.08 -4.26
N ILE A 88 3.15 13.27 -3.57
CA ILE A 88 2.68 12.07 -2.85
C ILE A 88 3.08 12.15 -1.38
N ALA A 89 2.15 11.79 -0.50
CA ALA A 89 2.42 11.53 0.92
C ALA A 89 1.99 10.11 1.27
N ILE A 90 2.85 9.37 1.98
CA ILE A 90 2.54 8.04 2.51
C ILE A 90 2.36 8.19 4.02
N VAL A 91 1.19 7.79 4.54
CA VAL A 91 0.88 7.81 5.97
C VAL A 91 0.74 6.38 6.47
N ARG A 92 1.49 6.00 7.51
CA ARG A 92 1.49 4.63 8.07
C ARG A 92 0.85 4.61 9.47
N PRO A 93 -0.49 4.59 9.57
CA PRO A 93 -1.15 4.43 10.87
C PRO A 93 -0.87 3.04 11.46
N SER A 94 -0.94 2.93 12.78
CA SER A 94 -0.97 1.64 13.48
C SER A 94 -2.31 0.92 13.28
N GLN A 95 -2.54 -0.17 14.02
CA GLN A 95 -3.87 -0.78 14.08
C GLN A 95 -4.86 0.21 14.67
N VAL A 96 -6.01 0.38 14.00
CA VAL A 96 -7.14 1.15 14.52
C VAL A 96 -7.91 0.21 15.44
N THR A 97 -8.02 0.57 16.71
CA THR A 97 -8.83 -0.15 17.70
C THR A 97 -10.10 0.64 18.00
N SER A 98 -11.00 0.03 18.77
CA SER A 98 -12.16 0.73 19.33
C SER A 98 -11.74 1.93 20.18
N LEU A 99 -12.69 2.85 20.37
CA LEU A 99 -12.54 4.01 21.24
C LEU A 99 -12.12 3.58 22.65
N ALA A 100 -11.17 4.30 23.24
CA ALA A 100 -10.71 4.05 24.60
C ALA A 100 -11.77 4.43 25.65
N TYR A 101 -12.64 5.38 25.31
CA TYR A 101 -13.74 5.88 26.15
C TYR A 101 -14.95 6.20 25.27
N GLU A 102 -16.14 6.26 25.88
CA GLU A 102 -17.36 6.71 25.21
C GLU A 102 -17.18 8.06 24.49
N PRO A 103 -17.86 8.26 23.35
CA PRO A 103 -19.24 7.81 23.10
C PRO A 103 -19.36 6.71 22.04
N THR A 104 -20.29 5.79 22.27
CA THR A 104 -20.87 4.97 21.20
C THR A 104 -21.95 5.77 20.47
N PRO A 105 -22.35 5.39 19.23
CA PRO A 105 -23.56 5.93 18.61
C PRO A 105 -24.80 5.77 19.49
#